data_AF-A0A6L3T499-F1
#
_entry.id   AF-A0A6L3T499-F1
#
_cell.length_a   1.000
_cell.length_b   1.000
_cell.length_c   1.000
_cell.angle_alpha   90.00
_cell.angle_beta   90.00
_cell.angle_gamma   90.00
#
_symmetry.space_group_name_H-M   'P 1'
#
loop_
_entity.id
_entity.type
_entity.pdbx_description
1 polymer ?
#
loop_
_entity_poly.entity_id
_entity_poly.type
_entity_poly.pdbx_seq_one_letter_code
_entity_poly.pdbx_strand_id
1 'polypeptide(L)'
;MNASSNPSGHNRMLTVAEVCGDDADVLALSVARFVASGYMTSDVACWDAAFDGAERLLGCSEGGRLVSGMVGIMRTLRAEREGDWQFMPATCCRVTAHECALVALIGRGRRRLWDEVGRDAAAITGRTEAPRLVAAVRDAVETINAAARQLGEARPSGTALH
;
A
#
# COMPACT_ATOMS: atom_id res chain seq x y z
N MET A 1 33.03 -32.11 22.66
CA MET A 1 33.26 -31.01 21.71
C MET A 1 31.88 -30.46 21.36
N ASN A 2 31.55 -29.26 21.82
CA ASN A 2 30.23 -28.66 21.64
C ASN A 2 30.07 -28.19 20.20
N ALA A 3 29.07 -28.72 19.48
CA ALA A 3 28.58 -28.11 18.27
C ALA A 3 27.75 -26.87 18.68
N SER A 4 28.33 -25.70 18.47
CA SER A 4 27.65 -24.42 18.62
C SER A 4 26.68 -24.25 17.45
N SER A 5 25.40 -24.54 17.67
CA SER A 5 24.35 -24.23 16.71
C SER A 5 24.02 -22.74 16.81
N ASN A 6 24.52 -21.93 15.87
CA ASN A 6 24.08 -20.54 15.70
C ASN A 6 22.59 -20.52 15.26
N PRO A 7 21.68 -19.85 15.97
CA PRO A 7 20.35 -19.54 15.47
C PRO A 7 20.38 -18.12 14.89
N SER A 8 20.23 -17.96 13.58
CA SER A 8 19.90 -16.64 13.01
C SER A 8 19.46 -16.75 11.55
N GLY A 9 18.34 -17.45 11.32
CA GLY A 9 17.50 -17.16 10.16
C GLY A 9 16.87 -15.79 10.34
N HIS A 10 17.62 -14.72 10.07
CA HIS A 10 17.04 -13.38 9.97
C HIS A 10 16.08 -13.41 8.77
N ASN A 11 14.78 -13.41 9.06
CA ASN A 11 13.76 -13.34 8.02
C ASN A 11 13.94 -12.00 7.29
N ARG A 12 14.54 -12.03 6.11
CA ARG A 12 14.89 -10.82 5.34
C ARG A 12 13.60 -10.09 4.99
N MET A 13 13.49 -8.82 5.41
CA MET A 13 12.40 -7.96 4.94
C MET A 13 12.48 -7.78 3.43
N LEU A 14 11.34 -7.95 2.74
CA LEU A 14 11.25 -7.70 1.31
C LEU A 14 11.44 -6.21 1.03
N THR A 15 11.77 -5.90 -0.23
CA THR A 15 11.86 -4.53 -0.75
C THR A 15 10.61 -4.15 -1.53
N VAL A 16 10.38 -2.85 -1.70
CA VAL A 16 9.31 -2.30 -2.54
C VAL A 16 9.36 -2.90 -3.95
N ALA A 17 10.56 -3.01 -4.54
CA ALA A 17 10.77 -3.56 -5.88
C ALA A 17 10.44 -5.07 -6.00
N GLU A 18 10.49 -5.80 -4.89
CA GLU A 18 10.13 -7.23 -4.87
C GLU A 18 8.62 -7.47 -4.72
N VAL A 19 7.86 -6.45 -4.27
CA VAL A 19 6.45 -6.59 -3.89
C VAL A 19 5.49 -5.83 -4.80
N CYS A 20 5.89 -4.66 -5.29
CA CYS A 20 5.07 -3.84 -6.18
C CYS A 20 5.21 -4.32 -7.63
N GLY A 21 4.09 -4.45 -8.35
CA GLY A 21 4.07 -4.92 -9.73
C GLY A 21 4.35 -3.80 -10.76
N ASP A 22 4.03 -2.56 -10.42
CA ASP A 22 4.25 -1.38 -11.26
C ASP A 22 4.41 -0.09 -10.43
N ASP A 23 4.65 1.03 -11.12
CA ASP A 23 4.86 2.34 -10.48
C ASP A 23 3.60 2.85 -9.75
N ALA A 24 2.40 2.38 -10.12
CA ALA A 24 1.17 2.73 -9.41
C ALA A 24 1.05 1.99 -8.07
N ASP A 25 1.49 0.73 -7.99
CA ASP A 25 1.60 0.01 -6.72
C ASP A 25 2.61 0.71 -5.78
N VAL A 26 3.75 1.16 -6.32
CA VAL A 26 4.76 1.91 -5.56
C VAL A 26 4.15 3.21 -5.01
N LEU A 27 3.46 3.97 -5.87
CA LEU A 27 2.84 5.24 -5.47
C LEU A 27 1.73 5.01 -4.43
N ALA A 28 0.86 4.02 -4.64
CA ALA A 28 -0.21 3.67 -3.71
C ALA A 28 0.35 3.28 -2.33
N LEU A 29 1.43 2.49 -2.28
CA LEU A 29 2.11 2.15 -1.03
C LEU A 29 2.71 3.38 -0.34
N SER A 30 3.41 4.25 -1.08
CA SER A 30 3.96 5.48 -0.50
C SER A 30 2.88 6.41 0.06
N VAL A 31 1.76 6.58 -0.67
CA VAL A 31 0.59 7.33 -0.17
C VAL A 31 0.01 6.67 1.08
N ALA A 32 -0.14 5.34 1.10
CA ALA A 32 -0.63 4.63 2.29
C ALA A 32 0.26 4.86 3.51
N ARG A 33 1.58 4.88 3.34
CA ARG A 33 2.55 5.18 4.42
C ARG A 33 2.40 6.59 4.95
N PHE A 34 2.28 7.59 4.07
CA PHE A 34 2.06 8.98 4.48
C PHE A 34 0.74 9.14 5.24
N VAL A 35 -0.34 8.55 4.75
CA VAL A 35 -1.65 8.55 5.42
C VAL A 35 -1.57 7.85 6.79
N ALA A 36 -0.88 6.69 6.86
CA ALA A 36 -0.68 5.98 8.12
C ALA A 36 0.12 6.81 9.13
N SER A 37 1.21 7.46 8.68
CA SER A 37 1.98 8.42 9.47
C SER A 37 1.10 9.57 9.97
N GLY A 38 0.31 10.19 9.09
CA GLY A 38 -0.59 11.29 9.45
C GLY A 38 -1.60 10.90 10.53
N TYR A 39 -2.12 9.67 10.50
CA TYR A 39 -2.97 9.17 11.57
C TYR A 39 -2.24 8.85 12.88
N MET A 40 -0.96 8.48 12.82
CA MET A 40 -0.17 8.19 14.02
C MET A 40 0.33 9.47 14.72
N THR A 41 0.75 10.46 13.94
CA THR A 41 1.39 11.66 14.46
C THR A 41 0.43 12.84 14.60
N SER A 42 -0.75 12.78 13.95
CA SER A 42 -1.65 13.93 13.77
C SER A 42 -0.97 15.14 13.10
N ASP A 43 0.08 14.88 12.31
CA ASP A 43 0.84 15.91 11.62
C ASP A 43 0.28 16.15 10.21
N VAL A 44 -0.15 17.39 9.95
CA VAL A 44 -0.66 17.83 8.65
C VAL A 44 0.38 17.65 7.54
N ALA A 45 1.68 17.77 7.85
CA ALA A 45 2.75 17.62 6.86
C ALA A 45 2.78 16.22 6.22
N CYS A 46 2.33 15.19 6.94
CA CYS A 46 2.19 13.84 6.38
C CYS A 46 1.06 13.77 5.34
N TRP A 47 -0.01 14.51 5.55
CA TRP A 47 -1.12 14.59 4.60
C TRP A 47 -0.70 15.37 3.36
N ASP A 48 -0.07 16.53 3.54
CA ASP A 48 0.46 17.34 2.44
C ASP A 48 1.45 16.53 1.59
N ALA A 49 2.36 15.78 2.22
CA ALA A 49 3.30 14.92 1.49
C ALA A 49 2.61 13.81 0.66
N ALA A 50 1.48 13.28 1.11
CA ALA A 50 0.70 12.31 0.33
C ALA A 50 0.13 12.96 -0.95
N PHE A 51 -0.45 14.16 -0.82
CA PHE A 51 -0.96 14.94 -1.95
C PHE A 51 0.18 15.38 -2.87
N ASP A 52 1.22 16.04 -2.36
CA ASP A 52 2.38 16.49 -3.13
C ASP A 52 3.09 15.38 -3.89
N GLY A 53 3.11 14.15 -3.34
CA GLY A 53 3.66 12.98 -4.01
C GLY A 53 2.78 12.52 -5.18
N ALA A 54 1.48 12.37 -4.94
CA ALA A 54 0.53 11.89 -5.95
C ALA A 54 0.28 12.93 -7.05
N GLU A 55 0.06 14.19 -6.68
CA GLU A 55 -0.27 15.27 -7.62
C GLU A 55 0.89 15.64 -8.53
N ARG A 56 2.13 15.48 -8.07
CA ARG A 56 3.32 15.69 -8.91
C ARG A 56 3.41 14.71 -10.07
N LEU A 57 2.95 13.48 -9.86
CA LEU A 57 3.02 12.42 -10.87
C LEU A 57 1.74 12.33 -11.71
N LEU A 58 0.58 12.61 -11.10
CA LEU A 58 -0.72 12.37 -11.71
C LEU A 58 -1.49 13.66 -12.04
N GLY A 59 -1.03 14.81 -11.57
CA GLY A 59 -1.79 16.07 -11.55
C GLY A 59 -2.80 16.13 -10.40
N CYS A 60 -3.32 17.33 -10.11
CA CYS A 60 -4.18 17.55 -8.93
C CYS A 60 -5.46 16.68 -8.91
N SER A 61 -6.11 16.48 -10.07
CA SER A 61 -7.35 15.67 -10.15
C SER A 61 -7.09 14.21 -9.81
N GLU A 62 -6.24 13.55 -10.59
CA GLU A 62 -6.03 12.10 -10.44
C GLU A 62 -5.17 11.79 -9.20
N GLY A 63 -4.23 12.67 -8.83
CA GLY A 63 -3.48 12.58 -7.59
C GLY A 63 -4.39 12.65 -6.37
N GLY A 64 -5.29 13.65 -6.30
CA GLY A 64 -6.25 13.77 -5.20
C GLY A 64 -7.20 12.58 -5.10
N ARG A 65 -7.66 12.03 -6.23
CA ARG A 65 -8.47 10.80 -6.26
C ARG A 65 -7.71 9.61 -5.69
N LEU A 66 -6.44 9.44 -6.06
CA LEU A 66 -5.62 8.33 -5.57
C LEU A 66 -5.46 8.43 -4.05
N VAL A 67 -5.13 9.62 -3.55
CA VAL A 67 -5.01 9.87 -2.11
C VAL A 67 -6.33 9.56 -1.40
N SER A 68 -7.47 10.03 -1.93
CA SER A 68 -8.79 9.72 -1.37
C SER A 68 -9.06 8.20 -1.30
N GLY A 69 -8.73 7.44 -2.35
CA GLY A 69 -8.88 5.99 -2.37
C GLY A 69 -8.03 5.30 -1.30
N MET A 70 -6.76 5.70 -1.18
CA MET A 70 -5.87 5.16 -0.15
C MET A 70 -6.29 5.55 1.27
N VAL A 71 -6.81 6.76 1.46
CA VAL A 71 -7.42 7.18 2.73
C VAL A 71 -8.62 6.30 3.08
N GLY A 72 -9.48 5.99 2.10
CA GLY A 72 -10.59 5.06 2.27
C GLY A 72 -10.12 3.71 2.80
N ILE A 73 -9.16 3.09 2.12
CA ILE A 73 -8.56 1.80 2.52
C ILE A 73 -7.98 1.88 3.94
N MET A 74 -7.18 2.90 4.25
CA MET A 74 -6.53 3.02 5.56
C MET A 74 -7.53 3.25 6.68
N ARG A 75 -8.62 3.99 6.43
CA ARG A 75 -9.70 4.18 7.40
C ARG A 75 -10.44 2.89 7.69
N THR A 76 -10.78 2.12 6.66
CA THR A 76 -11.47 0.84 6.84
C THR A 76 -10.57 -0.17 7.52
N LEU A 77 -9.28 -0.21 7.15
CA LEU A 77 -8.30 -1.06 7.81
C LEU A 77 -8.17 -0.72 9.30
N ARG A 78 -8.07 0.55 9.68
CA ARG A 78 -8.06 0.98 11.09
C ARG A 78 -9.34 0.63 11.84
N ALA A 79 -10.49 0.68 11.18
CA ALA A 79 -11.78 0.39 11.80
C ALA A 79 -12.05 -1.12 11.94
N GLU A 80 -11.51 -1.94 11.05
CA GLU A 80 -11.78 -3.37 11.00
C GLU A 80 -10.64 -4.23 11.55
N ARG A 81 -9.40 -3.75 11.57
CA ARG A 81 -8.28 -4.58 12.02
C ARG A 81 -8.27 -4.77 13.53
N GLU A 82 -8.03 -6.00 13.95
CA GLU A 82 -7.68 -6.38 15.30
C GLU A 82 -6.17 -6.19 15.50
N GLY A 83 -5.79 -5.33 16.46
CA GLY A 83 -4.41 -5.04 16.79
C GLY A 83 -3.73 -4.00 15.89
N ASP A 84 -2.46 -3.75 16.17
CA ASP A 84 -1.72 -2.66 15.56
C ASP A 84 -1.38 -2.94 14.09
N TRP A 85 -1.28 -1.85 13.33
CA TRP A 85 -0.77 -1.84 11.97
C TRP A 85 0.69 -1.40 11.97
N GLN A 86 1.54 -2.14 11.27
CA GLN A 86 2.95 -1.82 11.13
C GLN A 86 3.23 -1.41 9.69
N PHE A 87 4.09 -0.42 9.52
CA PHE A 87 4.53 0.07 8.23
C PHE A 87 5.88 0.74 8.38
N MET A 88 6.58 0.92 7.26
CA MET A 88 7.84 1.67 7.22
C MET A 88 7.59 3.13 6.82
N PRO A 89 8.51 4.06 7.13
CA PRO A 89 8.46 5.42 6.59
C PRO A 89 8.36 5.42 5.06
N ALA A 90 7.71 6.43 4.48
CA ALA A 90 7.47 6.53 3.04
C ALA A 90 8.75 6.38 2.19
N THR A 91 9.87 6.89 2.66
CA THR A 91 11.19 6.83 1.99
C THR A 91 11.93 5.51 2.14
N CYS A 92 11.42 4.57 2.94
CA CYS A 92 12.09 3.30 3.19
C CYS A 92 11.87 2.33 2.02
N CYS A 93 12.94 1.73 1.51
CA CYS A 93 12.85 0.72 0.45
C CYS A 93 12.36 -0.65 0.94
N ARG A 94 12.26 -0.87 2.25
CA ARG A 94 11.81 -2.13 2.86
C ARG A 94 10.31 -2.11 3.11
N VAL A 95 9.70 -3.30 3.14
CA VAL A 95 8.29 -3.49 3.45
C VAL A 95 8.10 -4.49 4.59
N THR A 96 7.15 -4.18 5.47
CA THR A 96 6.64 -5.06 6.52
C THR A 96 5.72 -6.13 5.94
N ALA A 97 5.45 -7.19 6.72
CA ALA A 97 4.47 -8.21 6.33
C ALA A 97 3.06 -7.62 6.12
N HIS A 98 2.70 -6.61 6.91
CA HIS A 98 1.46 -5.86 6.78
C HIS A 98 1.38 -5.12 5.44
N GLU A 99 2.42 -4.36 5.09
CA GLU A 99 2.49 -3.68 3.78
C GLU A 99 2.46 -4.67 2.61
N CYS A 100 3.16 -5.82 2.73
CA CYS A 100 3.07 -6.89 1.73
C CYS A 100 1.64 -7.38 1.54
N ALA A 101 0.91 -7.64 2.64
CA ALA A 101 -0.48 -8.08 2.59
C ALA A 101 -1.40 -7.01 1.96
N LEU A 102 -1.16 -5.73 2.25
CA LEU A 102 -1.92 -4.63 1.64
C LEU A 102 -1.68 -4.54 0.13
N VAL A 103 -0.42 -4.59 -0.32
CA VAL A 103 -0.10 -4.55 -1.76
C VAL A 103 -0.68 -5.78 -2.46
N ALA A 104 -0.60 -6.97 -1.86
CA ALA A 104 -1.21 -8.17 -2.40
C ALA A 104 -2.74 -8.05 -2.52
N LEU A 105 -3.40 -7.53 -1.49
CA LEU A 105 -4.85 -7.28 -1.46
C LEU A 105 -5.26 -6.33 -2.59
N ILE A 106 -4.55 -5.21 -2.75
CA ILE A 106 -4.77 -4.25 -3.84
C ILE A 106 -4.55 -4.93 -5.19
N GLY A 107 -3.45 -5.66 -5.36
CA GLY A 107 -3.13 -6.37 -6.60
C GLY A 107 -4.21 -7.39 -7.00
N ARG A 108 -4.81 -8.10 -6.04
CA ARG A 108 -5.97 -8.97 -6.32
C ARG A 108 -7.22 -8.19 -6.67
N GLY A 109 -7.46 -7.06 -6.02
CA GLY A 109 -8.54 -6.14 -6.35
C GLY A 109 -8.41 -5.59 -7.78
N ARG A 110 -7.21 -5.20 -8.19
CA ARG A 110 -6.91 -4.76 -9.56
C ARG A 110 -7.18 -5.86 -10.60
N ARG A 111 -6.97 -7.13 -10.23
CA ARG A 111 -7.33 -8.32 -11.05
C ARG A 111 -8.78 -8.78 -10.91
N ARG A 112 -9.59 -8.08 -10.10
CA ARG A 112 -11.01 -8.38 -9.84
C ARG A 112 -11.26 -9.77 -9.22
N LEU A 113 -10.30 -10.28 -8.45
CA LEU A 113 -10.38 -11.58 -7.77
C LEU A 113 -11.14 -11.44 -6.43
N TRP A 114 -12.43 -11.10 -6.48
CA TRP A 114 -13.16 -10.61 -5.29
C TRP A 114 -13.30 -11.63 -4.16
N ASP A 115 -13.35 -12.92 -4.46
CA ASP A 115 -13.38 -13.96 -3.43
C ASP A 115 -12.05 -14.04 -2.68
N GLU A 116 -10.92 -13.86 -3.38
CA GLU A 116 -9.60 -13.78 -2.77
C GLU A 116 -9.42 -12.47 -2.00
N VAL A 117 -9.93 -11.34 -2.52
CA VAL A 117 -9.93 -10.06 -1.81
C VAL A 117 -10.69 -10.18 -0.49
N GLY A 118 -11.84 -10.86 -0.47
CA GLY A 118 -12.59 -11.12 0.76
C GLY A 118 -11.78 -11.90 1.79
N ARG A 119 -11.13 -12.98 1.36
CA ARG A 119 -10.28 -13.80 2.25
C ARG A 119 -9.06 -13.04 2.77
N ASP A 120 -8.36 -12.30 1.91
CA ASP A 120 -7.17 -11.54 2.29
C ASP A 120 -7.54 -10.34 3.18
N ALA A 121 -8.70 -9.70 2.95
CA ALA A 121 -9.21 -8.63 3.79
C ALA A 121 -9.58 -9.16 5.20
N ALA A 122 -10.19 -10.34 5.29
CA ALA A 122 -10.42 -11.02 6.57
C ALA A 122 -9.09 -11.33 7.28
N ALA A 123 -8.12 -11.91 6.58
CA ALA A 123 -6.81 -12.25 7.13
C ALA A 123 -6.02 -11.01 7.62
N ILE A 124 -5.97 -9.93 6.82
CA ILE A 124 -5.24 -8.71 7.19
C ILE A 124 -5.93 -7.93 8.31
N THR A 125 -7.22 -8.16 8.56
CA THR A 125 -7.93 -7.53 9.68
C THR A 125 -7.98 -8.43 10.91
N GLY A 126 -7.60 -9.71 10.81
CA GLY A 126 -7.77 -10.67 11.90
C GLY A 126 -9.23 -11.06 12.15
N ARG A 127 -10.15 -10.74 11.23
CA ARG A 127 -11.59 -11.01 11.34
C ARG A 127 -12.01 -12.20 10.49
N THR A 128 -13.23 -12.69 10.72
CA THR A 128 -13.89 -13.64 9.81
C THR A 128 -14.27 -12.99 8.48
N GLU A 129 -14.64 -11.70 8.52
CA GLU A 129 -15.00 -10.89 7.35
C GLU A 129 -14.59 -9.43 7.56
N ALA A 130 -14.25 -8.75 6.48
CA ALA A 130 -13.88 -7.33 6.45
C ALA A 130 -14.59 -6.58 5.31
N PRO A 131 -15.94 -6.48 5.35
CA PRO A 131 -16.72 -5.98 4.22
C PRO A 131 -16.43 -4.52 3.89
N ARG A 132 -16.06 -3.69 4.87
CA ARG A 132 -15.74 -2.27 4.61
C ARG A 132 -14.41 -2.15 3.88
N LEU A 133 -13.41 -2.94 4.26
CA LEU A 133 -12.13 -2.97 3.57
C LEU A 133 -12.28 -3.49 2.13
N VAL A 134 -13.10 -4.53 1.91
CA VAL A 134 -13.40 -5.03 0.56
C VAL A 134 -14.04 -3.93 -0.30
N ALA A 135 -15.01 -3.19 0.24
CA ALA A 135 -15.66 -2.09 -0.47
C ALA A 135 -14.66 -0.95 -0.78
N ALA A 136 -13.84 -0.55 0.19
CA ALA A 136 -12.83 0.48 -0.03
C ALA A 136 -11.79 0.09 -1.08
N VAL A 137 -11.38 -1.18 -1.12
CA VAL A 137 -10.50 -1.70 -2.16
C VAL A 137 -11.18 -1.65 -3.52
N ARG A 138 -12.45 -2.05 -3.63
CA ARG A 138 -13.23 -1.97 -4.89
C ARG A 138 -13.28 -0.55 -5.45
N ASP A 139 -13.50 0.44 -4.60
CA ASP A 139 -13.58 1.84 -5.03
C ASP A 139 -12.19 2.38 -5.41
N ALA A 140 -11.15 2.01 -4.67
CA ALA A 140 -9.80 2.51 -4.90
C ALA A 140 -9.12 1.92 -6.16
N VAL A 141 -9.39 0.64 -6.50
CA VAL A 141 -8.65 -0.03 -7.58
C VAL A 141 -8.85 0.59 -8.95
N GLU A 142 -10.01 1.21 -9.22
CA GLU A 142 -10.23 1.90 -10.50
C GLU A 142 -9.33 3.14 -10.63
N THR A 143 -9.12 3.87 -9.54
CA THR A 143 -8.19 5.00 -9.48
C THR A 143 -6.74 4.54 -9.58
N ILE A 144 -6.37 3.44 -8.91
CA ILE A 144 -5.01 2.87 -9.00
C ILE A 144 -4.73 2.38 -10.43
N ASN A 145 -5.71 1.77 -11.10
CA ASN A 145 -5.58 1.36 -12.50
C ASN A 145 -5.49 2.56 -13.46
N ALA A 146 -6.16 3.68 -13.16
CA ALA A 146 -6.00 4.92 -13.92
C ALA A 146 -4.59 5.49 -13.76
N ALA A 147 -4.06 5.52 -12.53
CA ALA A 147 -2.69 5.91 -12.27
C ALA A 147 -1.69 5.01 -13.02
N ALA A 148 -1.91 3.68 -13.03
CA ALA A 148 -1.04 2.74 -13.74
C ALA A 148 -0.97 3.02 -15.25
N ARG A 149 -2.10 3.35 -15.89
CA ARG A 149 -2.11 3.74 -17.32
C ARG A 149 -1.32 5.02 -17.56
N GLN A 150 -1.59 6.06 -16.77
CA GLN A 150 -0.91 7.35 -16.91
C GLN A 150 0.60 7.25 -16.68
N LEU A 151 1.03 6.51 -15.67
CA LEU A 151 2.46 6.31 -15.36
C LEU A 151 3.14 5.42 -16.41
N GLY A 152 2.44 4.43 -16.95
CA GLY A 152 2.93 3.59 -18.05
C GLY A 152 3.12 4.37 -19.36
N GLU A 153 2.20 5.28 -19.68
CA GLU A 153 2.27 6.17 -20.85
C GLU A 153 3.34 7.25 -20.70
N ALA A 154 3.59 7.72 -19.47
CA ALA A 154 4.59 8.75 -19.17
C ALA A 154 6.05 8.27 -19.21
N ARG A 155 6.30 6.99 -19.55
CA ARG A 155 7.64 6.40 -19.61
C ARG A 155 8.21 6.45 -21.05
N PRO A 156 8.96 7.49 -21.45
CA PRO A 156 9.96 7.29 -22.49
C PRO A 156 11.02 6.33 -21.94
N SER A 157 11.51 5.41 -22.77
CA SER A 157 12.50 4.40 -22.41
C SER A 157 13.65 4.98 -21.56
N GLY A 158 13.72 4.60 -20.28
CA GLY A 158 14.98 4.64 -19.52
C GLY A 158 15.16 5.70 -18.44
N THR A 159 14.25 5.85 -17.48
CA THR A 159 14.64 6.39 -16.17
C THR A 159 13.91 5.69 -15.04
N ALA A 160 14.67 5.14 -14.08
CA ALA A 160 14.16 4.52 -12.87
C ALA A 160 13.91 5.59 -11.80
N LEU A 161 12.78 5.47 -11.09
CA LEU A 161 12.53 6.24 -9.87
C LEU A 161 13.26 5.55 -8.71
N HIS A 162 14.41 6.10 -8.32
CA HIS A 162 15.05 5.87 -7.03
C HIS A 162 15.32 7.22 -6.36
#